data_AF-A0A3D3K0T6-F1
#
_entry.id   AF-A0A3D3K0T6-F1
#
_cell.length_a   1.000
_cell.length_b   1.000
_cell.length_c   1.000
_cell.angle_alpha   90.00
_cell.angle_beta   90.00
_cell.angle_gamma   90.00
#
_symmetry.space_group_name_H-M   'P 1'
#
loop_
_entity.id
_entity.type
_entity.pdbx_description
1 polymer ?
#
loop_
_entity_poly.entity_id
_entity_poly.type
_entity_poly.pdbx_seq_one_letter_code
_entity_poly.pdbx_strand_id
1 'polypeptide(L)'
;MLGKKFLTQKVGDVLMIQDIFPGVGNIIRNEVLFMSDIHPESIVGKIPREKLRDLLQNIRNFSLASVPLIERKIWKSSAAVYQKQLYKGDEVTEYVSQKIKRKTFVNEKTQKLYR
;
A
#
# COMPACT_ATOMS: atom_id res chain seq x y z
N MET A 1 -4.86 -23.00 5.29
CA MET A 1 -5.69 -22.25 6.25
C MET A 1 -5.10 -20.88 6.62
N LEU A 2 -4.34 -20.19 5.74
CA LEU A 2 -3.73 -18.88 6.05
C LEU A 2 -4.73 -17.71 6.03
N GLY A 3 -5.78 -17.77 5.21
CA GLY A 3 -6.67 -16.63 4.97
C GLY A 3 -7.45 -16.12 6.19
N LYS A 4 -7.83 -17.02 7.13
CA LYS A 4 -8.63 -16.63 8.31
C LYS A 4 -7.85 -15.80 9.33
N LYS A 5 -6.52 -15.96 9.41
CA LYS A 5 -5.65 -15.31 10.42
C LYS A 5 -5.50 -13.79 10.21
N PHE A 6 -5.69 -13.31 8.99
CA PHE A 6 -5.45 -11.91 8.64
C PHE A 6 -6.72 -11.07 8.57
N LEU A 7 -7.90 -11.70 8.64
CA LEU A 7 -9.19 -11.02 8.43
C LEU A 7 -9.46 -9.88 9.41
N THR A 8 -8.86 -9.91 10.60
CA THR A 8 -9.00 -8.87 11.63
C THR A 8 -7.83 -7.89 11.67
N GLN A 9 -6.83 -8.04 10.80
CA GLN A 9 -5.64 -7.20 10.78
C GLN A 9 -5.78 -6.07 9.77
N LYS A 10 -5.03 -4.99 10.01
CA LYS A 10 -4.91 -3.87 9.08
C LYS A 10 -4.15 -4.29 7.84
N VAL A 11 -4.66 -3.94 6.66
CA VAL A 11 -4.06 -4.34 5.39
C VAL A 11 -2.64 -3.79 5.22
N GLY A 12 -2.36 -2.57 5.69
CA GLY A 12 -1.02 -1.99 5.67
C GLY A 12 0.01 -2.82 6.46
N ASP A 13 -0.41 -3.41 7.59
CA ASP A 13 0.46 -4.28 8.38
C ASP A 13 0.66 -5.63 7.69
N VAL A 14 -0.40 -6.19 7.13
CA VAL A 14 -0.37 -7.51 6.46
C VAL A 14 0.54 -7.50 5.24
N LEU A 15 0.53 -6.41 4.45
CA LEU A 15 1.42 -6.25 3.29
C LEU A 15 2.91 -6.21 3.64
N MET A 16 3.27 -5.97 4.91
CA MET A 16 4.65 -5.97 5.36
C MET A 16 5.15 -7.36 5.81
N ILE A 17 4.28 -8.36 5.90
CA ILE A 17 4.64 -9.72 6.33
C ILE A 17 5.39 -10.42 5.20
N GLN A 18 6.71 -10.59 5.36
CA GLN A 18 7.58 -11.14 4.30
C GLN A 18 7.28 -12.60 3.95
N ASP A 19 6.74 -13.39 4.88
CA ASP A 19 6.32 -14.78 4.63
C ASP A 19 5.13 -14.87 3.66
N ILE A 20 4.41 -13.76 3.45
CA ILE A 20 3.22 -13.68 2.58
C ILE A 20 3.52 -12.83 1.34
N PHE A 21 4.16 -11.67 1.55
CA PHE A 21 4.48 -10.68 0.52
C PHE A 21 5.99 -10.41 0.50
N PRO A 22 6.81 -11.40 0.06
CA PRO A 22 8.24 -11.22 -0.02
C PRO A 22 8.58 -10.08 -0.99
N GLY A 23 9.46 -9.17 -0.56
CA GLY A 23 9.91 -8.03 -1.36
C GLY A 23 8.98 -6.82 -1.31
N VAL A 24 7.77 -6.92 -0.74
CA VAL A 24 6.92 -5.74 -0.52
C VAL A 24 7.51 -4.89 0.61
N GLY A 25 8.12 -3.77 0.21
CA GLY A 25 8.68 -2.76 1.09
C GLY A 25 7.75 -1.57 1.33
N ASN A 26 8.26 -0.54 2.02
CA ASN A 26 7.45 0.63 2.41
C ASN A 26 6.86 1.36 1.20
N ILE A 27 7.64 1.51 0.13
CA ILE A 27 7.22 2.28 -1.05
C ILE A 27 6.14 1.51 -1.82
N ILE A 28 6.39 0.23 -2.17
CA ILE A 28 5.38 -0.64 -2.80
C ILE A 28 4.09 -0.61 -2.00
N ARG A 29 4.15 -0.79 -0.66
CA ARG A 29 2.97 -0.73 0.21
C ARG A 29 2.16 0.56 0.03
N ASN A 30 2.80 1.72 0.09
CA ASN A 30 2.09 3.00 -0.03
C ASN A 30 1.45 3.14 -1.42
N GLU A 31 2.21 2.84 -2.46
CA GLU A 31 1.79 3.05 -3.85
C GLU A 31 0.63 2.11 -4.23
N VAL A 32 0.72 0.82 -3.88
CA VAL A 32 -0.32 -0.15 -4.27
C VAL A 32 -1.61 0.05 -3.48
N LEU A 33 -1.54 0.52 -2.23
CA LEU A 33 -2.73 0.88 -1.46
C LEU A 33 -3.40 2.14 -2.01
N PHE A 34 -2.59 3.12 -2.42
CA PHE A 34 -3.08 4.31 -3.10
C PHE A 34 -3.74 3.97 -4.44
N MET A 35 -3.06 3.23 -5.32
CA MET A 35 -3.60 2.76 -6.62
C MET A 35 -4.87 1.92 -6.49
N SER A 36 -5.09 1.33 -5.31
CA SER A 36 -6.26 0.50 -5.04
C SER A 36 -7.33 1.23 -4.24
N ASP A 37 -7.21 2.54 -3.99
CA ASP A 37 -8.15 3.33 -3.18
C ASP A 37 -8.47 2.70 -1.81
N ILE A 38 -7.47 2.05 -1.20
CA ILE A 38 -7.62 1.39 0.11
C ILE A 38 -6.77 2.14 1.13
N HIS A 39 -7.40 2.56 2.22
CA HIS A 39 -6.67 3.13 3.34
C HIS A 39 -5.88 2.02 4.05
N PRO A 40 -4.59 2.21 4.37
CA PRO A 40 -3.75 1.24 5.10
C PRO A 40 -4.33 0.72 6.43
N GLU A 41 -5.19 1.49 7.10
CA GLU A 41 -5.83 1.12 8.36
C GLU A 41 -7.09 0.26 8.16
N SER A 42 -7.43 -0.08 6.92
CA SER A 42 -8.56 -0.94 6.60
C SER A 42 -8.34 -2.35 7.11
N ILE A 43 -9.38 -2.95 7.68
CA ILE A 43 -9.38 -4.33 8.15
C ILE A 43 -9.57 -5.27 6.96
N VAL A 44 -8.65 -6.22 6.75
CA VAL A 44 -8.63 -7.09 5.55
C VAL A 44 -9.98 -7.77 5.29
N GLY A 45 -10.63 -8.31 6.33
CA GLY A 45 -11.91 -8.99 6.21
C GLY A 45 -13.10 -8.08 5.89
N LYS A 46 -12.91 -6.76 5.89
CA LYS A 46 -13.92 -5.75 5.60
C LYS A 46 -13.77 -5.13 4.21
N ILE A 47 -12.64 -5.38 3.55
CA ILE A 47 -12.38 -4.87 2.21
C ILE A 47 -13.22 -5.69 1.20
N PRO A 48 -13.95 -5.04 0.27
CA PRO A 48 -14.66 -5.72 -0.80
C PRO A 48 -13.74 -6.65 -1.60
N ARG A 49 -14.27 -7.81 -1.98
CA ARG A 49 -13.48 -8.84 -2.70
C ARG A 49 -12.88 -8.32 -4.02
N GLU A 50 -13.60 -7.46 -4.72
CA GLU A 50 -13.12 -6.79 -5.93
C GLU A 50 -11.90 -5.92 -5.65
N LYS A 51 -11.95 -5.06 -4.63
CA LYS A 51 -10.82 -4.21 -4.24
C LYS A 51 -9.62 -5.02 -3.74
N LEU A 52 -9.84 -6.17 -3.10
CA LEU A 52 -8.74 -7.09 -2.77
C LEU A 52 -8.10 -7.71 -4.02
N ARG A 53 -8.87 -8.03 -5.05
CA ARG A 53 -8.33 -8.51 -6.34
C ARG A 53 -7.52 -7.42 -7.02
N ASP A 54 -8.04 -6.19 -7.05
CA ASP A 54 -7.34 -5.03 -7.60
C ASP A 54 -6.01 -4.80 -6.88
N LEU A 55 -6.01 -4.87 -5.54
CA LEU A 55 -4.80 -4.73 -4.74
C LEU A 55 -3.75 -5.78 -5.10
N LEU A 56 -4.14 -7.06 -5.22
CA LEU A 56 -3.21 -8.12 -5.60
C LEU A 56 -2.66 -7.92 -7.02
N GLN A 57 -3.50 -7.49 -7.96
CA GLN A 57 -3.08 -7.19 -9.32
C GLN A 57 -2.13 -5.99 -9.37
N ASN A 58 -2.42 -4.93 -8.61
CA ASN A 58 -1.57 -3.75 -8.48
C ASN A 58 -0.22 -4.08 -7.84
N ILE A 59 -0.19 -4.94 -6.80
CA ILE A 59 1.07 -5.43 -6.20
C ILE A 59 1.93 -6.10 -7.26
N ARG A 60 1.37 -7.03 -8.04
CA ARG A 60 2.11 -7.72 -9.10
C ARG A 60 2.62 -6.74 -10.16
N ASN A 61 1.72 -5.92 -10.71
CA ASN A 61 2.04 -5.02 -11.82
C ASN A 61 3.07 -3.96 -11.41
N PHE A 62 2.87 -3.33 -10.25
CA PHE A 62 3.77 -2.30 -9.75
C PHE A 62 5.14 -2.86 -9.41
N SER A 63 5.20 -4.06 -8.82
CA SER A 63 6.48 -4.71 -8.52
C SER A 63 7.28 -4.98 -9.80
N LEU A 64 6.64 -5.50 -10.85
CA LEU A 64 7.30 -5.74 -12.15
C LEU A 64 7.75 -4.43 -12.81
N ALA A 65 6.89 -3.41 -12.81
CA ALA A 65 7.21 -2.09 -13.34
C ALA A 65 8.34 -1.39 -12.57
N SER A 66 8.53 -1.73 -11.28
CA SER A 66 9.56 -1.13 -10.44
C SER A 66 10.99 -1.62 -10.75
N VAL A 67 11.15 -2.83 -11.31
CA VAL A 67 12.46 -3.45 -11.59
C VAL A 67 13.39 -2.52 -12.38
N PRO A 68 13.03 -2.00 -13.58
CA PRO A 68 13.91 -1.12 -14.33
C PRO A 68 14.19 0.21 -13.62
N LEU A 69 13.26 0.70 -12.77
CA LEU A 69 13.45 1.94 -12.01
C LEU A 69 14.43 1.75 -10.85
N ILE A 70 14.44 0.56 -10.25
CA ILE A 70 15.39 0.17 -9.21
C ILE A 70 16.79 0.04 -9.81
N GLU A 71 16.93 -0.63 -10.95
CA GLU A 71 18.20 -0.75 -11.68
C GLU A 71 18.80 0.62 -12.01
N ARG A 72 17.95 1.57 -12.42
CA ARG A 72 18.32 2.96 -12.72
C ARG A 72 18.47 3.85 -11.48
N LYS A 73 18.19 3.33 -10.27
CA LYS A 73 18.25 4.05 -8.98
C LYS A 73 17.32 5.28 -8.87
N ILE A 74 16.28 5.38 -9.69
CA ILE A 74 15.32 6.51 -9.71
C ILE A 74 13.94 6.16 -9.11
N TRP A 75 13.75 4.92 -8.72
CA TRP A 75 12.50 4.37 -8.21
C TRP A 75 11.79 5.25 -7.14
N LYS A 76 12.54 5.79 -6.17
CA LYS A 76 11.95 6.60 -5.08
C LYS A 76 11.31 7.89 -5.59
N SER A 77 11.94 8.55 -6.56
CA SER A 77 11.44 9.80 -7.13
C SER A 77 10.21 9.58 -8.03
N SER A 78 10.08 8.38 -8.61
CA SER A 78 8.99 7.99 -9.53
C SER A 78 7.67 7.62 -8.83
N ALA A 79 7.65 7.57 -7.50
CA ALA A 79 6.45 7.26 -6.72
C ALA A 79 5.41 8.40 -6.77
N ALA A 80 4.13 8.05 -6.76
CA ALA A 80 3.00 8.96 -6.83
C ALA A 80 2.68 9.65 -5.50
N VAL A 81 2.71 8.90 -4.38
CA VAL A 81 2.36 9.43 -3.05
C VAL A 81 3.49 9.29 -2.04
N TYR A 82 4.39 8.32 -2.19
CA TYR A 82 5.47 8.14 -1.23
C TYR A 82 6.38 9.37 -1.14
N GLN A 83 6.51 9.94 0.08
CA GLN A 83 7.27 11.17 0.33
C GLN A 83 6.82 12.37 -0.51
N LYS A 84 5.56 12.39 -0.95
CA LYS A 84 4.93 13.53 -1.60
C LYS A 84 3.95 14.17 -0.63
N GLN A 85 3.81 15.49 -0.71
CA GLN A 85 2.81 16.26 0.04
C GLN A 85 1.50 16.42 -0.75
N LEU A 86 1.58 16.32 -2.08
CA LEU A 86 0.46 16.50 -3.00
C LEU A 86 0.48 15.44 -4.09
N TYR A 87 -0.70 15.01 -4.52
CA TYR A 87 -0.91 14.24 -5.74
C TYR A 87 -2.01 14.89 -6.57
N LYS A 88 -1.67 15.39 -7.77
CA LYS A 88 -2.61 16.10 -8.67
C LYS A 88 -3.40 17.23 -7.99
N GLY A 89 -2.79 17.91 -7.02
CA GLY A 89 -3.40 18.99 -6.26
C GLY A 89 -4.15 18.56 -5.00
N ASP A 90 -4.37 17.26 -4.79
CA ASP A 90 -4.95 16.74 -3.55
C ASP A 90 -3.86 16.47 -2.51
N GLU A 91 -4.18 16.72 -1.23
CA GLU A 91 -3.25 16.51 -0.11
C GLU A 91 -2.90 15.02 0.09
N VAL A 92 -1.63 14.78 0.42
CA VAL A 92 -1.12 13.48 0.86
C VAL A 92 -0.65 13.62 2.31
N THR A 93 -1.41 13.03 3.23
CA THR A 93 -1.14 13.04 4.66
C THR A 93 -0.03 12.06 4.99
N GLU A 94 1.00 12.54 5.69
CA GLU A 94 2.05 11.69 6.28
C GLU A 94 1.71 11.35 7.73
N TYR A 95 1.76 10.07 8.08
CA TYR A 95 1.76 9.63 9.48
C TYR A 95 2.68 8.43 9.70
N VAL A 96 3.00 8.13 10.96
CA VAL A 96 3.79 6.95 11.32
C VAL A 96 2.85 5.85 11.80
N SER A 97 2.80 4.73 11.07
CA SER A 97 2.05 3.57 11.56
C SER A 97 2.69 3.03 12.83
N GLN A 98 1.91 2.94 13.91
CA GLN A 98 2.40 2.60 15.25
C GLN A 98 3.00 1.18 15.32
N LYS A 99 2.43 0.22 14.60
CA LYS A 99 2.83 -1.19 14.67
C LYS A 99 4.13 -1.46 13.93
N ILE A 100 4.23 -0.97 12.69
CA ILE A 100 5.38 -1.22 11.82
C ILE A 100 6.43 -0.11 11.89
N LYS A 101 6.15 0.99 12.58
CA LYS A 101 7.04 2.15 12.79
C LYS A 101 7.60 2.74 11.48
N ARG A 102 6.77 2.78 10.44
CA ARG A 102 7.15 3.36 9.13
C ARG A 102 6.24 4.52 8.76
N LYS A 103 6.85 5.54 8.14
CA LYS A 103 6.13 6.62 7.47
C LYS A 103 5.18 6.03 6.42
N THR A 104 3.95 6.53 6.44
CA THR A 104 2.85 6.13 5.58
C THR A 104 2.24 7.40 4.99
N PHE A 105 1.98 7.37 3.69
CA PHE A 105 1.53 8.50 2.89
C PHE A 105 0.17 8.11 2.31
N VAL A 106 -0.86 8.90 2.64
CA VAL A 106 -2.25 8.58 2.31
C VAL A 106 -2.93 9.80 1.71
N ASN A 107 -3.64 9.59 0.62
CA ASN A 107 -4.58 10.57 0.11
C ASN A 107 -5.97 10.25 0.68
N GLU A 108 -6.36 10.96 1.75
CA GLU A 108 -7.60 10.69 2.52
C GLU A 108 -8.89 10.91 1.70
N LYS A 109 -8.81 11.66 0.60
CA LYS A 109 -9.93 11.90 -0.30
C LYS A 109 -10.27 10.68 -1.16
N THR A 110 -9.26 9.90 -1.54
CA THR A 110 -9.40 8.76 -2.46
C THR A 110 -9.34 7.41 -1.75
N GLN A 111 -8.48 7.27 -0.75
CA GLN A 111 -8.27 5.99 -0.08
C GLN A 111 -9.35 5.70 0.95
N LYS A 112 -10.25 4.79 0.63
CA LYS A 112 -11.39 4.44 1.48
C LYS A 112 -10.96 3.54 2.64
N LEU A 113 -11.47 3.85 3.82
CA LEU A 113 -11.29 3.07 5.04
C LEU A 113 -12.42 2.03 5.22
N TYR A 114 -12.05 0.76 5.36
CA TYR A 114 -12.99 -0.34 5.61
C TYR A 114 -12.79 -0.89 7.04
N ARG A 115 -13.79 -0.78 7.91
CA ARG A 115 -13.76 -1.21 9.33
C ARG A 115 -14.92 -2.14 9.68
#